data_AF-A0A5Q5BHQ9-F1
#
_entry.id   AF-A0A5Q5BHQ9-F1
#
_cell.length_a   1.000
_cell.length_b   1.000
_cell.length_c   1.000
_cell.angle_alpha   90.00
_cell.angle_beta   90.00
_cell.angle_gamma   90.00
#
_symmetry.space_group_name_H-M   'P 1'
#
loop_
_entity.id
_entity.type
_entity.pdbx_description
1 polymer ?
#
loop_
_entity_poly.entity_id
_entity_poly.type
_entity_poly.pdbx_seq_one_letter_code
_entity_poly.pdbx_strand_id
1 'polypeptide(L)'
;MSAGVVFRQRFPGTARSLSQWRANWRDLGDQARFYGQSISSTVQAATTYRAEVLRQIAAIGLGAGSLAVVGGTVAVVAFLNLSTSAALASQAYNQMSQVGVEALAGFTSAYVNVRLATPASSAFAFAATIGAGTTAQLGAMKINEEIDALAVMGIRPIAYL
;
A
#
# COMPACT_ATOMS: atom_id res chain seq x y z
N MET A 1 28.56 -20.15 38.53
CA MET A 1 27.74 -20.81 37.50
C MET A 1 26.35 -20.18 37.55
N SER A 2 26.00 -19.36 36.55
CA SER A 2 24.84 -18.45 36.61
C SER A 2 23.51 -19.18 36.47
N ALA A 3 22.57 -18.89 37.37
CA ALA A 3 21.20 -19.43 37.43
C ALA A 3 20.41 -19.31 36.10
N GLY A 4 20.83 -18.42 35.19
CA GLY A 4 20.22 -18.28 33.86
C GLY A 4 20.42 -19.49 32.94
N VAL A 5 21.47 -20.30 33.13
CA VAL A 5 21.74 -21.48 32.31
C VAL A 5 20.83 -22.65 32.70
N VAL A 6 20.57 -22.80 34.00
CA VAL A 6 19.73 -23.87 34.57
C VAL A 6 18.26 -23.69 34.18
N PHE A 7 17.77 -22.45 34.10
CA PHE A 7 16.39 -22.16 33.71
C PHE A 7 16.11 -22.45 32.23
N ARG A 8 17.10 -22.24 31.34
CA ARG A 8 17.00 -22.61 29.91
C ARG A 8 16.94 -24.13 29.68
N GLN A 9 17.55 -24.93 30.55
CA GLN A 9 17.55 -26.39 30.45
C GLN A 9 16.25 -27.02 30.97
N ARG A 10 15.56 -26.37 31.93
CA ARG A 10 14.35 -26.92 32.56
C ARG A 10 13.07 -26.73 31.74
N PHE A 11 12.97 -25.67 30.93
CA PHE A 11 11.80 -25.39 30.08
C PHE A 11 12.21 -24.86 28.68
N PRO A 12 12.60 -25.74 27.75
CA PRO A 12 13.13 -25.35 26.44
C PRO A 12 12.10 -24.63 25.55
N GLY A 13 10.80 -24.90 25.72
CA GLY A 13 9.72 -24.25 24.96
C GLY A 13 9.50 -22.78 25.36
N THR A 14 9.49 -22.48 26.65
CA THR A 14 9.25 -21.13 27.19
C THR A 14 10.44 -20.21 26.95
N ALA A 15 11.66 -20.72 27.02
CA ALA A 15 12.87 -19.97 26.69
C ALA A 15 12.95 -19.59 25.20
N ARG A 16 12.50 -20.46 24.29
CA ARG A 16 12.39 -20.15 22.85
C ARG A 16 11.30 -19.13 22.58
N SER A 17 10.12 -19.28 23.20
CA SER A 17 9.00 -18.34 23.08
C SER A 17 9.35 -16.93 23.57
N LEU A 18 10.03 -16.80 24.71
CA LEU A 18 10.51 -15.50 25.23
C LEU A 18 11.57 -14.85 24.33
N SER A 19 12.44 -15.65 23.69
CA SER A 19 13.43 -15.12 22.75
C SER A 19 12.82 -14.69 21.41
N GLN A 20 11.80 -15.40 20.93
CA GLN A 20 11.04 -15.07 19.73
C GLN A 20 10.19 -13.82 19.94
N TRP A 21 9.52 -13.70 21.09
CA TRP A 21 8.81 -12.47 21.46
C TRP A 21 9.77 -11.27 21.43
N ARG A 22 10.92 -11.36 22.10
CA ARG A 22 11.89 -10.26 22.12
C ARG A 22 12.52 -9.98 20.75
N ALA A 23 12.55 -10.95 19.83
CA ALA A 23 12.98 -10.72 18.44
C ALA A 23 11.91 -9.93 17.68
N ASN A 24 10.66 -10.39 17.71
CA ASN A 24 9.55 -9.70 17.05
C ASN A 24 9.37 -8.25 17.52
N TRP A 25 9.56 -7.99 18.82
CA TRP A 25 9.50 -6.63 19.37
C TRP A 25 10.64 -5.73 18.87
N ARG A 26 11.81 -6.29 18.56
CA ARG A 26 12.92 -5.54 17.95
C ARG A 26 12.65 -5.28 16.47
N ASP A 27 12.20 -6.28 15.74
CA ASP A 27 11.88 -6.17 14.32
C ASP A 27 10.77 -5.12 14.09
N LEU A 28 9.73 -5.11 14.93
CA LEU A 28 8.69 -4.07 14.92
C LEU A 28 9.25 -2.68 15.19
N GLY A 29 10.21 -2.56 16.12
CA GLY A 29 10.89 -1.31 16.43
C GLY A 29 11.73 -0.78 15.27
N ASP A 30 12.48 -1.67 14.61
CA ASP A 30 13.30 -1.34 13.45
C ASP A 30 12.43 -0.94 12.26
N GLN A 31 11.32 -1.64 12.05
CA GLN A 31 10.36 -1.33 10.98
C GLN A 31 9.63 -0.01 11.24
N ALA A 32 9.24 0.27 12.49
CA ALA A 32 8.65 1.55 12.88
C ALA A 32 9.63 2.72 12.68
N ARG A 33 10.92 2.51 13.01
CA ARG A 33 11.97 3.49 12.77
C ARG A 33 12.15 3.75 11.27
N PHE A 34 12.16 2.69 10.46
CA PHE A 34 12.25 2.81 9.01
C PHE A 34 11.07 3.60 8.44
N TYR A 35 9.82 3.27 8.83
CA TYR A 35 8.65 4.02 8.37
C TYR A 35 8.71 5.50 8.77
N GLY A 36 9.10 5.80 10.02
CA GLY A 36 9.29 7.17 10.47
C GLY A 36 10.35 7.92 9.65
N GLN A 37 11.48 7.24 9.37
CA GLN A 37 12.55 7.80 8.53
C GLN A 37 12.09 8.02 7.10
N SER A 38 11.39 7.08 6.48
CA SER A 38 10.84 7.21 5.13
C SER A 38 9.89 8.40 5.02
N ILE A 39 8.94 8.56 5.95
CA ILE A 39 8.00 9.68 5.96
C ILE A 39 8.74 11.02 6.07
N SER A 40 9.70 11.12 6.99
CA SER A 40 10.51 12.34 7.12
C SER A 40 11.37 12.63 5.89
N SER A 41 11.87 11.57 5.24
CA SER A 41 12.70 11.66 4.03
C SER A 41 11.87 12.00 2.80
N THR A 42 10.58 11.65 2.76
CA THR A 42 9.66 12.05 1.68
C THR A 42 9.55 13.58 1.58
N VAL A 43 9.52 14.27 2.72
CA VAL A 43 9.52 15.75 2.73
C VAL A 43 10.83 16.28 2.14
N GLN A 44 11.96 15.70 2.54
CA GLN A 44 13.27 16.07 2.02
C GLN A 44 13.40 15.77 0.51
N ALA A 45 12.81 14.67 0.05
CA ALA A 45 12.75 14.28 -1.36
C ALA A 45 11.96 15.30 -2.18
N ALA A 46 10.79 15.69 -1.68
CA ALA A 46 9.94 16.69 -2.32
C ALA A 46 10.57 18.09 -2.38
N THR A 47 11.49 18.44 -1.48
CA THR A 47 12.20 19.73 -1.53
C THR A 47 13.47 19.68 -2.37
N THR A 48 14.24 18.59 -2.28
CA THR A 48 15.61 18.49 -2.83
C THR A 48 15.62 17.84 -4.21
N TYR A 49 14.78 16.84 -4.44
CA TYR A 49 14.73 16.01 -5.65
C TYR A 49 13.44 16.23 -6.44
N ARG A 50 12.98 17.49 -6.54
CA ARG A 50 11.71 17.85 -7.20
C ARG A 50 11.57 17.32 -8.63
N ALA A 51 12.64 17.38 -9.41
CA ALA A 51 12.63 16.88 -10.78
C ALA A 51 12.37 15.37 -10.84
N GLU A 52 12.95 14.63 -9.90
CA GLU A 52 12.80 13.17 -9.83
C GLU A 52 11.42 12.77 -9.31
N VAL A 53 10.91 13.48 -8.30
CA VAL A 53 9.53 13.31 -7.82
C VAL A 53 8.54 13.58 -8.95
N LEU A 54 8.73 14.64 -9.73
CA LEU A 54 7.89 14.92 -10.91
C LEU A 54 8.05 13.84 -11.99
N ARG A 55 9.26 13.30 -12.18
CA ARG A 55 9.51 12.18 -13.10
C ARG A 55 8.78 10.92 -12.67
N GLN A 56 8.79 10.57 -11.38
CA GLN A 56 8.06 9.42 -10.84
C GLN A 56 6.54 9.64 -10.91
N ILE A 57 6.04 10.84 -10.59
CA ILE A 57 4.62 11.19 -10.78
C ILE A 57 4.25 11.08 -12.26
N ALA A 58 5.08 11.56 -13.17
CA ALA A 58 4.84 11.45 -14.60
C ALA A 58 4.92 10.00 -15.09
N ALA A 59 5.81 9.17 -14.53
CA ALA A 59 5.93 7.75 -14.86
C ALA A 59 4.69 6.96 -14.40
N ILE A 60 4.20 7.24 -13.19
CA ILE A 60 3.00 6.61 -12.62
C ILE A 60 1.72 7.17 -13.25
N GLY A 61 1.67 8.46 -13.58
CA GLY A 61 0.45 9.18 -13.95
C GLY A 61 0.28 9.56 -15.42
N LEU A 62 1.35 9.82 -16.19
CA LEU A 62 1.29 10.44 -17.53
C LEU A 62 2.09 9.69 -18.62
N GLY A 63 2.66 8.54 -18.30
CA GLY A 63 3.85 8.05 -19.00
C GLY A 63 3.76 7.94 -20.53
N ALA A 64 4.72 8.58 -21.19
CA ALA A 64 5.03 8.46 -22.62
C ALA A 64 5.56 7.07 -23.05
N GLY A 65 5.64 6.09 -22.12
CA GLY A 65 6.00 4.70 -22.39
C GLY A 65 5.14 3.67 -21.64
N SER A 66 4.06 4.11 -20.98
CA SER A 66 3.30 3.30 -20.01
C SER A 66 1.79 3.24 -20.31
N LEU A 67 1.37 3.44 -21.56
CA LEU A 67 -0.03 3.27 -21.97
C LEU A 67 -0.61 1.91 -21.52
N ALA A 68 0.20 0.85 -21.43
CA ALA A 68 -0.20 -0.44 -20.89
C ALA A 68 -0.43 -0.44 -19.37
N VAL A 69 0.35 0.31 -18.59
CA VAL A 69 0.27 0.37 -17.11
C VAL A 69 -0.76 1.39 -16.64
N VAL A 70 -0.82 2.56 -17.26
CA VAL A 70 -1.86 3.58 -17.01
C VAL A 70 -3.18 3.12 -17.60
N GLY A 71 -3.19 2.60 -18.83
CA GLY A 71 -4.36 1.94 -19.40
C GLY A 71 -4.81 0.76 -18.56
N GLY A 72 -3.87 -0.05 -18.04
CA GLY A 72 -4.17 -1.15 -17.13
C GLY A 72 -4.79 -0.68 -15.81
N THR A 73 -4.22 0.32 -15.15
CA THR A 73 -4.74 0.83 -13.87
C THR A 73 -6.08 1.53 -14.05
N VAL A 74 -6.23 2.38 -15.08
CA VAL A 74 -7.50 3.04 -15.40
C VAL A 74 -8.55 2.00 -15.80
N ALA A 75 -8.21 0.99 -16.60
CA ALA A 75 -9.13 -0.08 -16.96
C ALA A 75 -9.55 -0.91 -15.75
N VAL A 76 -8.61 -1.29 -14.88
CA VAL A 76 -8.90 -2.05 -13.65
C VAL A 76 -9.79 -1.22 -12.71
N VAL A 77 -9.45 0.04 -12.46
CA VAL A 77 -10.24 0.94 -11.60
C VAL A 77 -11.62 1.18 -12.19
N ALA A 78 -11.73 1.44 -13.49
CA ALA A 78 -13.02 1.65 -14.16
C ALA A 78 -13.88 0.38 -14.12
N PHE A 79 -13.30 -0.77 -14.45
CA PHE A 79 -13.99 -2.06 -14.41
C PHE A 79 -14.44 -2.42 -13.00
N LEU A 80 -13.59 -2.22 -11.99
CA LEU A 80 -13.92 -2.47 -10.59
C LEU A 80 -15.06 -1.58 -10.12
N ASN A 81 -15.00 -0.28 -10.43
CA ASN A 81 -16.04 0.68 -10.07
C ASN A 81 -17.37 0.37 -10.75
N LEU A 82 -17.37 0.05 -12.04
CA LEU A 82 -18.58 -0.32 -12.78
C LEU A 82 -19.20 -1.60 -12.21
N SER A 83 -18.39 -2.64 -12.00
CA SER A 83 -18.85 -3.92 -11.47
C SER A 83 -19.41 -3.77 -10.05
N THR A 84 -18.70 -3.03 -9.19
CA THR A 84 -19.12 -2.79 -7.80
C THR A 84 -20.39 -1.94 -7.74
N SER A 85 -20.49 -0.90 -8.56
CA SER A 85 -21.67 -0.02 -8.61
C SER A 85 -22.90 -0.74 -9.15
N ALA A 86 -22.73 -1.62 -10.15
CA ALA A 86 -23.81 -2.44 -10.68
C ALA A 86 -24.34 -3.44 -9.65
N ALA A 87 -23.43 -4.11 -8.92
CA ALA A 87 -23.80 -5.02 -7.84
C ALA A 87 -24.54 -4.29 -6.71
N LEU A 88 -24.04 -3.13 -6.29
CA LEU A 88 -24.68 -2.29 -5.28
C LEU A 88 -26.04 -1.76 -5.72
N ALA A 89 -26.20 -1.39 -6.99
CA ALA A 89 -27.49 -0.95 -7.52
C ALA A 89 -28.54 -2.08 -7.45
N SER A 90 -28.16 -3.31 -7.84
CA SER A 90 -29.03 -4.48 -7.71
C SER A 90 -29.38 -4.77 -6.25
N GLN A 91 -28.42 -4.66 -5.34
CA GLN A 91 -28.66 -4.89 -3.92
C GLN A 91 -29.53 -3.78 -3.31
N ALA A 92 -29.30 -2.52 -3.66
CA ALA A 92 -30.10 -1.38 -3.22
C ALA A 92 -31.56 -1.49 -3.69
N TYR A 93 -31.80 -1.95 -4.93
CA TYR A 93 -33.14 -2.21 -5.43
C TYR A 93 -33.86 -3.31 -4.62
N ASN A 94 -33.19 -4.44 -4.39
CA ASN A 94 -33.76 -5.54 -3.59
C ASN A 94 -34.09 -5.11 -2.14
N GLN A 95 -33.28 -4.24 -1.53
CA GLN A 95 -33.55 -3.73 -0.18
C GLN A 95 -34.74 -2.77 -0.15
N MET A 96 -34.88 -1.91 -1.16
CA MET A 96 -35.98 -0.93 -1.23
C MET A 96 -37.31 -1.53 -1.66
N SER A 97 -37.28 -2.57 -2.50
CA SER A 97 -38.46 -3.36 -2.89
C SER A 97 -39.04 -4.11 -1.67
N GLN A 98 -38.19 -4.65 -0.79
CA GLN A 98 -38.64 -5.27 0.47
C GLN A 98 -39.35 -4.30 1.43
N VAL A 99 -38.99 -3.01 1.39
CA VAL A 99 -39.60 -1.96 2.23
C VAL A 99 -40.80 -1.30 1.52
N GLY A 100 -41.04 -1.62 0.24
CA GLY A 100 -42.15 -1.07 -0.56
C GLY A 100 -41.88 0.34 -1.11
N VAL A 101 -40.62 0.80 -1.12
CA VAL A 101 -40.25 2.17 -1.54
C VAL A 101 -39.28 2.15 -2.72
N GLU A 102 -39.68 1.50 -3.81
CA GLU A 102 -38.82 1.31 -5.00
C GLU A 102 -38.40 2.63 -5.67
N ALA A 103 -39.25 3.66 -5.61
CA ALA A 103 -38.92 4.98 -6.17
C ALA A 103 -37.68 5.63 -5.52
N LEU A 104 -37.37 5.30 -4.27
CA LEU A 104 -36.18 5.79 -3.57
C LEU A 104 -34.92 4.95 -3.84
N ALA A 105 -35.03 3.81 -4.52
CA ALA A 105 -33.90 2.94 -4.81
C ALA A 105 -32.85 3.62 -5.69
N GLY A 106 -33.28 4.33 -6.74
CA GLY A 106 -32.39 5.08 -7.63
C GLY A 106 -31.67 6.22 -6.91
N PHE A 107 -32.42 6.99 -6.10
CA PHE A 107 -31.85 8.08 -5.29
C PHE A 107 -30.83 7.57 -4.27
N THR A 108 -31.17 6.50 -3.56
CA THR A 108 -30.29 5.90 -2.55
C THR A 108 -29.01 5.34 -3.19
N SER A 109 -29.15 4.64 -4.32
CA SER A 109 -28.02 4.13 -5.09
C SER A 109 -27.09 5.25 -5.56
N ALA A 110 -27.62 6.35 -6.12
CA ALA A 110 -26.83 7.50 -6.53
C ALA A 110 -26.09 8.16 -5.36
N TYR A 111 -26.75 8.31 -4.20
CA TYR A 111 -26.15 8.92 -3.02
C TYR A 111 -25.02 8.07 -2.43
N VAL A 112 -25.26 6.76 -2.27
CA VAL A 112 -24.28 5.82 -1.70
C VAL A 112 -23.10 5.61 -2.63
N ASN A 113 -23.33 5.51 -3.94
CA ASN A 113 -22.24 5.26 -4.88
C ASN A 113 -21.22 6.40 -4.89
N VAL A 114 -21.69 7.66 -5.01
CA VAL A 114 -20.79 8.83 -5.08
C VAL A 114 -20.03 9.06 -3.78
N ARG A 115 -20.63 8.78 -2.61
CA ARG A 115 -20.04 9.11 -1.31
C ARG A 115 -19.26 7.97 -0.66
N LEU A 116 -19.67 6.73 -0.88
CA LEU A 116 -19.14 5.58 -0.16
C LEU A 116 -18.52 4.57 -1.11
N ALA A 117 -19.29 4.07 -2.07
CA ALA A 117 -18.85 2.94 -2.88
C ALA A 117 -17.68 3.30 -3.77
N THR A 118 -17.83 4.31 -4.64
CA THR A 118 -16.82 4.70 -5.63
C THR A 118 -15.51 5.17 -4.98
N PRO A 119 -15.52 6.02 -3.92
CA PRO A 119 -14.29 6.39 -3.23
C PRO A 119 -13.60 5.20 -2.55
N ALA A 120 -14.37 4.30 -1.91
CA ALA A 120 -13.81 3.14 -1.24
C ALA A 120 -13.18 2.15 -2.25
N SER A 121 -13.91 1.76 -3.29
CA SER A 121 -13.40 0.85 -4.33
C SER A 121 -12.20 1.44 -5.06
N SER A 122 -12.21 2.73 -5.35
CA SER A 122 -11.08 3.39 -6.00
C SER A 122 -9.85 3.43 -5.07
N ALA A 123 -10.02 3.68 -3.78
CA ALA A 123 -8.92 3.65 -2.81
C ALA A 123 -8.26 2.26 -2.75
N PHE A 124 -9.07 1.19 -2.70
CA PHE A 124 -8.55 -0.18 -2.75
C PHE A 124 -7.85 -0.50 -4.07
N ALA A 125 -8.44 -0.09 -5.19
CA ALA A 125 -7.86 -0.32 -6.51
C ALA A 125 -6.49 0.36 -6.66
N PHE A 126 -6.39 1.64 -6.30
CA PHE A 126 -5.13 2.39 -6.36
C PHE A 126 -4.09 1.84 -5.38
N ALA A 127 -4.49 1.48 -4.16
CA ALA A 127 -3.58 0.86 -3.20
C ALA A 127 -3.01 -0.46 -3.73
N ALA A 128 -3.84 -1.28 -4.38
CA ALA A 128 -3.41 -2.56 -4.95
C ALA A 128 -2.48 -2.37 -6.15
N THR A 129 -2.85 -1.54 -7.14
CA THR A 129 -2.08 -1.42 -8.38
C THR A 129 -0.80 -0.62 -8.21
N ILE A 130 -0.88 0.56 -7.57
CA ILE A 130 0.29 1.41 -7.37
C ILE A 130 1.19 0.80 -6.29
N GLY A 131 0.61 0.30 -5.19
CA GLY A 131 1.40 -0.30 -4.11
C GLY A 131 2.19 -1.54 -4.54
N ALA A 132 1.56 -2.45 -5.29
CA ALA A 132 2.26 -3.62 -5.84
C ALA A 132 3.31 -3.20 -6.88
N GLY A 133 3.00 -2.22 -7.74
CA GLY A 133 3.92 -1.69 -8.74
C GLY A 133 5.19 -1.08 -8.14
N THR A 134 5.04 -0.17 -7.17
CA THR A 134 6.18 0.46 -6.49
C THR A 134 7.01 -0.55 -5.70
N THR A 135 6.36 -1.51 -5.03
CA THR A 135 7.07 -2.58 -4.30
C THR A 135 7.88 -3.46 -5.26
N ALA A 136 7.31 -3.80 -6.42
CA ALA A 136 8.01 -4.58 -7.45
C ALA A 136 9.21 -3.82 -8.03
N GLN A 137 9.08 -2.50 -8.26
CA GLN A 137 10.19 -1.67 -8.73
C GLN A 137 11.33 -1.61 -7.72
N LEU A 138 11.04 -1.35 -6.44
CA LEU A 138 12.06 -1.37 -5.39
C LEU A 138 12.72 -2.74 -5.24
N GLY A 139 11.95 -3.83 -5.40
CA GLY A 139 12.48 -5.19 -5.42
C GLY A 139 13.44 -5.43 -6.58
N ALA A 140 13.10 -4.95 -7.78
CA ALA A 140 13.97 -5.05 -8.95
C ALA A 140 15.27 -4.25 -8.76
N MET A 141 15.20 -3.03 -8.23
CA MET A 141 16.37 -2.20 -7.93
C MET A 141 17.29 -2.84 -6.89
N LYS A 142 16.72 -3.56 -5.92
CA LYS A 142 17.50 -4.33 -4.95
C LYS A 142 18.22 -5.52 -5.61
N ILE A 143 17.54 -6.26 -6.50
CA ILE A 143 18.14 -7.42 -7.19
C ILE A 143 19.26 -6.98 -8.14
N ASN A 144 19.13 -5.81 -8.76
CA ASN A 144 20.13 -5.24 -9.65
C ASN A 144 21.25 -4.47 -8.91
N GLU A 145 21.27 -4.48 -7.57
CA GLU A 145 22.24 -3.74 -6.76
C GLU A 145 22.25 -2.21 -7.01
N GLU A 146 21.17 -1.64 -7.56
CA GLU A 146 21.06 -0.21 -7.85
C GLU A 146 21.01 0.63 -6.57
N ILE A 147 20.43 0.08 -5.49
CA ILE A 147 20.33 0.76 -4.20
C ILE A 147 21.73 0.93 -3.57
N ASP A 148 22.59 -0.08 -3.66
CA ASP A 148 23.96 -0.02 -3.15
C ASP A 148 24.82 0.92 -3.99
N ALA A 149 24.66 0.87 -5.32
CA ALA A 149 25.33 1.79 -6.23
C ALA A 149 25.04 3.27 -5.87
N LEU A 150 23.79 3.62 -5.57
CA LEU A 150 23.41 4.97 -5.13
C LEU A 150 24.10 5.37 -3.82
N ALA A 151 24.22 4.43 -2.86
CA ALA A 151 24.88 4.67 -1.59
C ALA A 151 26.38 4.95 -1.77
N VAL A 152 27.07 4.22 -2.66
CA VAL A 152 28.49 4.43 -2.98
C VAL A 152 28.71 5.75 -3.72
N MET A 153 27.75 6.19 -4.53
CA MET A 153 27.78 7.49 -5.21
C MET A 153 27.52 8.69 -4.27
N GLY A 154 27.28 8.46 -2.98
CA GLY A 154 27.03 9.51 -1.99
C GLY A 154 25.61 10.10 -2.03
N ILE A 155 24.69 9.45 -2.76
CA ILE A 155 23.27 9.81 -2.79
C ILE A 155 22.56 9.07 -1.65
N ARG A 156 21.63 9.72 -0.96
CA ARG A 156 20.85 9.08 0.12
C ARG A 156 19.73 8.24 -0.49
N PRO A 157 19.80 6.89 -0.51
CA PRO A 157 18.82 6.07 -1.22
C PRO A 157 17.41 6.20 -0.65
N ILE A 158 17.26 6.34 0.67
CA ILE A 158 15.95 6.50 1.35
C ILE A 158 15.24 7.81 0.96
N ALA A 159 15.99 8.85 0.58
CA ALA A 159 15.42 10.14 0.18
C ALA A 159 15.30 10.30 -1.34
N TYR A 160 15.96 9.46 -2.13
CA TYR A 160 15.97 9.54 -3.59
C TYR A 160 14.95 8.62 -4.25
N LEU A 161 14.71 7.43 -3.68
CA LEU A 161 13.79 6.41 -4.20
C LEU A 161 12.40 6.50 -3.57
#